data_AF-A0A7S4W0Y2-F1
#
_entry.id   AF-A0A7S4W0Y2-F1
#
_cell.length_a   1.000
_cell.length_b   1.000
_cell.length_c   1.000
_cell.angle_alpha   90.00
_cell.angle_beta   90.00
_cell.angle_gamma   90.00
#
_symmetry.space_group_name_H-M   'P 1'
#
loop_
_entity.id
_entity.type
_entity.pdbx_description
1 polymer ?
#
loop_
_entity_poly.entity_id
_entity_poly.type
_entity_poly.pdbx_seq_one_letter_code
_entity_poly.pdbx_strand_id
1 'polypeptide(L)'
;MNNSACNDRFNPTEGYDLHYNVELAGPPGDVGFLKCSGGVALHIPVVPEEQRQGHSRQQQNASLLHQLCSGLSFHASLNGGLIRPITYGGLCSPVTNLADRFFVGGPLQLRGFLPAGIGPRAETGGSSTPGGDAMGGDFYYTATAAGSVPFPGIPFLKNNGIRLMGFANAGTVSSLNGGNIPLQSILKSTRVSVGGGITMGLGVGRLEATYAIPIRYGPRDARKNAQFGLGFNMG
;
A
#
# COMPACT_ATOMS: atom_id res chain seq x y z
N MET A 1 -1.49 -12.38 -13.29
CA MET A 1 -0.78 -11.63 -14.36
C MET A 1 -0.63 -10.21 -13.89
N ASN A 2 0.53 -9.58 -14.13
CA ASN A 2 0.71 -8.15 -13.87
C ASN A 2 0.62 -7.41 -15.19
N ASN A 3 -0.32 -6.48 -15.30
CA ASN A 3 -0.45 -5.61 -16.46
C ASN A 3 -0.14 -4.19 -15.98
N SER A 4 1.02 -3.68 -16.36
CA SER A 4 1.44 -2.31 -16.04
C SER A 4 1.71 -1.54 -17.33
N ALA A 5 1.08 -0.37 -17.43
CA ALA A 5 1.24 0.58 -18.52
C ALA A 5 1.70 1.93 -17.95
N CYS A 6 2.76 1.91 -17.13
CA CYS A 6 3.35 3.09 -16.51
C CYS A 6 4.45 3.70 -17.39
N ASN A 7 4.59 5.02 -17.36
CA ASN A 7 5.62 5.74 -18.11
C ASN A 7 7.05 5.43 -17.60
N ASP A 8 7.21 5.19 -16.30
CA ASP A 8 8.46 4.77 -15.66
C ASP A 8 8.17 3.71 -14.58
N ARG A 9 9.03 2.69 -14.47
CA ARG A 9 8.84 1.54 -13.56
C ARG A 9 9.20 1.86 -12.11
N PHE A 10 10.20 2.70 -11.87
CA PHE A 10 10.67 3.05 -10.53
C PHE A 10 10.00 4.32 -10.01
N ASN A 11 9.63 5.18 -10.94
CA ASN A 11 8.99 6.44 -10.70
C ASN A 11 7.80 6.67 -11.66
N PRO A 12 6.73 5.87 -11.53
CA PRO A 12 5.54 6.06 -12.34
C PRO A 12 4.89 7.42 -12.01
N THR A 13 4.88 8.30 -13.00
CA THR A 13 4.22 9.61 -12.94
C THR A 13 2.89 9.57 -13.68
N GLU A 14 2.77 8.69 -14.67
CA GLU A 14 1.60 8.47 -15.49
C GLU A 14 1.40 6.97 -15.75
N GLY A 15 0.14 6.54 -15.83
CA GLY A 15 -0.25 5.19 -16.22
C GLY A 15 -0.98 4.43 -15.12
N TYR A 16 -1.07 3.11 -15.30
CA TYR A 16 -1.71 2.22 -14.34
C TYR A 16 -0.92 0.93 -14.15
N ASP A 17 -1.04 0.37 -12.96
CA ASP A 17 -0.54 -0.96 -12.62
C ASP A 17 -1.70 -1.80 -12.08
N LEU A 18 -1.88 -2.99 -12.62
CA LEU A 18 -2.89 -3.94 -12.20
C LEU A 18 -2.23 -5.29 -11.95
N HIS A 19 -2.50 -5.85 -10.78
CA HIS A 19 -2.08 -7.20 -10.43
C HIS A 19 -3.25 -7.98 -9.85
N TYR A 20 -3.30 -9.28 -10.16
CA TYR A 20 -4.21 -10.20 -9.52
C TYR A 20 -3.54 -11.57 -9.39
N ASN A 21 -3.90 -12.27 -8.33
CA ASN A 21 -3.44 -13.60 -7.98
C ASN A 21 -4.64 -14.43 -7.50
N VAL A 22 -4.72 -15.66 -7.96
CA VAL A 22 -5.68 -16.65 -7.50
C VAL A 22 -4.91 -17.90 -7.12
N GLU A 23 -5.01 -18.30 -5.86
CA GLU A 23 -4.40 -19.51 -5.30
C GLU A 23 -5.51 -20.48 -4.93
N LEU A 24 -5.37 -21.74 -5.34
CA LEU A 24 -6.28 -22.82 -4.99
C LEU A 24 -5.49 -23.92 -4.28
N ALA A 25 -5.89 -24.24 -3.05
CA ALA A 25 -5.38 -25.36 -2.30
C ALA A 25 -6.43 -26.49 -2.26
N GLY A 26 -5.94 -27.74 -2.28
CA GLY A 26 -6.78 -28.93 -2.24
C GLY A 26 -5.95 -30.20 -2.00
N PRO A 27 -6.60 -31.38 -2.06
CA PRO A 27 -5.96 -32.67 -1.82
C PRO A 27 -4.75 -32.89 -2.76
N PRO A 28 -3.66 -33.58 -2.33
CA PRO A 28 -3.55 -34.47 -1.16
C PRO A 28 -3.19 -33.79 0.18
N GLY A 29 -3.18 -32.47 0.28
CA GLY A 29 -2.88 -31.76 1.54
C GLY A 29 -4.08 -31.63 2.49
N ASP A 30 -3.80 -31.24 3.74
CA ASP A 30 -4.81 -31.08 4.81
C ASP A 30 -5.59 -29.74 4.73
N VAL A 31 -5.20 -28.88 3.80
CA VAL A 31 -5.71 -27.51 3.65
C VAL A 31 -6.44 -27.35 2.33
N GLY A 32 -7.61 -26.74 2.39
CA GLY A 32 -8.41 -26.45 1.21
C GLY A 32 -8.91 -25.02 1.27
N PHE A 33 -8.56 -24.22 0.29
CA PHE A 33 -9.04 -22.84 0.19
C PHE A 33 -8.93 -22.32 -1.24
N LEU A 34 -9.77 -21.34 -1.55
CA LEU A 34 -9.62 -20.45 -2.68
C LEU A 34 -9.25 -19.06 -2.15
N LYS A 35 -8.12 -18.55 -2.59
CA LYS A 35 -7.60 -17.23 -2.21
C LYS A 35 -7.49 -16.39 -3.46
N CYS A 36 -8.16 -15.24 -3.44
CA CYS A 36 -8.09 -14.27 -4.51
C CYS A 36 -7.53 -12.97 -3.93
N SER A 37 -6.51 -12.41 -4.56
CA SER A 37 -5.97 -11.10 -4.21
C SER A 37 -5.69 -10.29 -5.47
N GLY A 38 -5.68 -8.97 -5.33
CA GLY A 38 -5.33 -8.11 -6.42
C GLY A 38 -5.33 -6.65 -6.02
N GLY A 39 -4.93 -5.82 -6.96
CA GLY A 39 -4.89 -4.40 -6.77
C GLY A 39 -4.69 -3.63 -8.05
N VAL A 40 -4.98 -2.35 -7.95
CA VAL A 40 -4.83 -1.36 -9.01
C VAL A 40 -4.14 -0.13 -8.45
N ALA A 41 -3.19 0.42 -9.19
CA ALA A 41 -2.59 1.72 -8.92
C ALA A 41 -2.73 2.59 -10.17
N LEU A 42 -3.12 3.84 -9.98
CA LEU A 42 -3.29 4.86 -10.99
C LEU A 42 -2.35 6.01 -10.70
N HIS A 43 -1.64 6.46 -11.73
CA HIS A 43 -0.67 7.55 -11.68
C HIS A 43 -1.14 8.61 -12.69
N ILE A 44 -1.47 9.80 -12.19
CA ILE A 44 -2.07 10.88 -12.98
C ILE A 44 -1.20 12.14 -12.84
N PRO A 45 -0.54 12.61 -13.92
CA PRO A 45 0.20 13.86 -13.88
C PRO A 45 -0.76 15.06 -13.92
N VAL A 46 -0.43 16.14 -13.20
CA VAL A 46 -1.20 17.40 -13.26
C VAL A 46 -0.85 18.21 -14.51
N VAL A 47 0.39 18.10 -14.97
CA VAL A 47 0.86 18.70 -16.23
C VAL A 47 1.46 17.60 -17.10
N PRO A 48 0.91 17.35 -18.30
CA PRO A 48 1.43 16.34 -19.24
C PRO A 48 2.91 16.58 -19.58
N GLU A 49 3.67 15.50 -19.66
CA GLU A 49 5.13 15.52 -19.86
C GLU A 49 5.53 16.22 -21.17
N GLU A 50 4.69 16.16 -22.21
CA GLU A 50 4.89 16.81 -23.51
C GLU A 50 4.97 18.35 -23.42
N GLN A 51 4.31 18.99 -22.45
CA GLN A 51 4.37 20.45 -22.26
C GLN A 51 5.58 20.89 -21.41
N ARG A 52 6.26 19.96 -20.72
CA ARG A 52 7.48 20.25 -19.91
C ARG A 52 8.70 20.53 -20.78
N GLN A 53 8.85 19.85 -21.92
CA GLN A 53 10.00 20.09 -22.81
C GLN A 53 9.94 21.47 -23.50
N GLY A 54 8.75 21.97 -23.85
CA GLY A 54 8.59 23.31 -24.43
C GLY A 54 8.89 24.45 -23.45
N HIS A 55 8.55 24.29 -22.16
CA HIS A 55 8.77 25.33 -21.15
C HIS A 55 10.20 25.36 -20.59
N SER A 56 10.96 24.27 -20.70
CA SER A 56 12.28 24.13 -20.07
C SER A 56 13.36 25.11 -20.59
N ARG A 57 13.17 25.71 -21.78
CA ARG A 57 14.10 26.72 -22.33
C ARG A 57 13.88 28.14 -21.82
N GLN A 58 12.75 28.44 -21.17
CA GLN A 58 12.35 29.83 -20.85
C GLN A 58 12.29 30.12 -19.34
N GLN A 59 12.77 29.19 -18.51
CA GLN A 59 12.34 29.07 -17.11
C GLN A 59 13.49 29.11 -16.10
N GLN A 60 14.37 30.12 -16.19
CA GLN A 60 15.31 30.43 -15.11
C GLN A 60 14.69 31.34 -14.02
N ASN A 61 13.55 32.00 -14.28
CA ASN A 61 12.94 33.00 -13.39
C ASN A 61 11.46 32.75 -12.99
N ALA A 62 10.93 31.53 -13.14
CA ALA A 62 9.54 31.24 -12.74
C ALA A 62 9.40 31.08 -11.21
N SER A 63 8.31 31.60 -10.65
CA SER A 63 7.99 31.53 -9.21
C SER A 63 7.92 30.08 -8.71
N LEU A 64 8.27 29.86 -7.43
CA LEU A 64 8.30 28.53 -6.79
C LEU A 64 6.98 27.75 -6.96
N LEU A 65 5.84 28.45 -6.97
CA LEU A 65 4.54 27.83 -7.18
C LEU A 65 4.40 27.23 -8.58
N HIS A 66 4.92 27.89 -9.61
CA HIS A 66 4.89 27.36 -10.98
C HIS A 66 5.81 26.13 -11.13
N GLN A 67 6.93 26.10 -10.41
CA GLN A 67 7.84 24.93 -10.40
C GLN A 67 7.21 23.72 -9.69
N LEU A 68 6.45 23.96 -8.62
CA LEU A 68 5.72 22.90 -7.91
C LEU A 68 4.55 22.37 -8.73
N CYS A 69 3.72 23.25 -9.30
CA CYS A 69 2.55 22.86 -10.09
C CYS A 69 2.93 22.10 -11.37
N SER A 70 4.00 22.50 -12.05
CA SER A 70 4.48 21.80 -13.25
C SER A 70 5.00 20.39 -12.98
N GLY A 71 5.42 20.11 -11.73
CA GLY A 71 5.98 18.84 -11.29
C GLY A 71 5.00 17.91 -10.54
N LEU A 72 3.77 18.36 -10.30
CA LEU A 72 2.81 17.66 -9.43
C LEU A 72 2.25 16.41 -10.12
N SER A 73 2.20 15.32 -9.35
CA SER A 73 1.62 14.04 -9.76
C SER A 73 0.77 13.46 -8.65
N PHE A 74 -0.36 12.86 -9.02
CA PHE A 74 -1.28 12.18 -8.12
C PHE A 74 -1.18 10.68 -8.31
N HIS A 75 -1.23 9.96 -7.20
CA HIS A 75 -1.16 8.51 -7.15
C HIS A 75 -2.34 8.01 -6.32
N ALA A 76 -3.13 7.11 -6.87
CA ALA A 76 -4.20 6.45 -6.16
C ALA A 76 -4.04 4.94 -6.31
N SER A 77 -4.06 4.19 -5.22
CA SER A 77 -4.01 2.72 -5.27
C SER A 77 -5.06 2.09 -4.38
N LEU A 78 -5.54 0.94 -4.81
CA LEU A 78 -6.50 0.10 -4.12
C LEU A 78 -6.05 -1.34 -4.25
N ASN A 79 -5.85 -2.02 -3.12
CA ASN A 79 -5.56 -3.45 -3.08
C ASN A 79 -6.57 -4.13 -2.18
N GLY A 80 -6.85 -5.40 -2.45
CA GLY A 80 -7.70 -6.21 -1.59
C GLY A 80 -7.56 -7.69 -1.88
N GLY A 81 -8.11 -8.48 -0.98
CA GLY A 81 -8.11 -9.93 -1.13
C GLY A 81 -9.10 -10.62 -0.21
N LEU A 82 -9.47 -11.82 -0.62
CA LEU A 82 -10.45 -12.68 0.02
C LEU A 82 -9.95 -14.13 0.01
N ILE A 83 -10.06 -14.81 1.14
CA ILE A 83 -9.82 -16.25 1.29
C ILE A 83 -11.14 -16.91 1.67
N ARG A 84 -11.44 -18.02 1.01
CA ARG A 84 -12.61 -18.85 1.27
C ARG A 84 -12.12 -20.29 1.52
N PRO A 85 -12.30 -20.86 2.72
CA PRO A 85 -11.95 -22.25 2.97
C PRO A 85 -12.87 -23.18 2.15
N ILE A 86 -12.31 -24.29 1.68
CA ILE A 86 -13.00 -25.33 0.89
C ILE A 86 -12.74 -26.67 1.58
N THR A 87 -13.80 -27.30 2.08
CA THR A 87 -13.72 -28.53 2.89
C THR A 87 -13.61 -29.81 2.06
N TYR A 88 -13.84 -29.77 0.73
CA TYR A 88 -13.81 -30.95 -0.17
C TYR A 88 -14.53 -32.19 0.40
N GLY A 89 -15.77 -32.03 0.86
CA GLY A 89 -16.55 -33.14 1.43
C GLY A 89 -16.05 -33.67 2.78
N GLY A 90 -15.26 -32.89 3.52
CA GLY A 90 -14.69 -33.26 4.82
C GLY A 90 -13.19 -33.59 4.79
N LEU A 91 -12.59 -33.63 3.60
CA LEU A 91 -11.17 -33.97 3.41
C LEU A 91 -10.21 -32.87 3.87
N CYS A 92 -10.65 -31.61 3.87
CA CYS A 92 -9.81 -30.48 4.26
C CYS A 92 -10.46 -29.69 5.42
N SER A 93 -9.64 -29.06 6.25
CA SER A 93 -10.13 -28.26 7.38
C SER A 93 -11.05 -27.12 6.92
N PRO A 94 -12.18 -26.86 7.60
CA PRO A 94 -13.08 -25.74 7.28
C PRO A 94 -12.54 -24.37 7.72
N VAL A 95 -11.33 -24.32 8.30
CA VAL A 95 -10.71 -23.10 8.83
C VAL A 95 -9.46 -22.76 8.03
N THR A 96 -9.25 -21.46 7.78
CA THR A 96 -8.04 -20.94 7.14
C THR A 96 -6.86 -20.99 8.10
N ASN A 97 -5.72 -21.51 7.62
CA ASN A 97 -4.48 -21.49 8.39
C ASN A 97 -3.93 -20.08 8.53
N LEU A 98 -3.27 -19.83 9.67
CA LEU A 98 -2.67 -18.52 9.96
C LEU A 98 -1.64 -18.09 8.89
N ALA A 99 -0.90 -19.04 8.32
CA ALA A 99 0.09 -18.79 7.28
C ALA A 99 -0.52 -18.29 5.96
N ASP A 100 -1.76 -18.67 5.66
CA ASP A 100 -2.42 -18.32 4.40
C ASP A 100 -3.17 -16.98 4.49
N ARG A 101 -3.50 -16.54 5.71
CA ARG A 101 -4.26 -15.32 6.01
C ARG A 101 -3.51 -14.06 5.58
N PHE A 102 -4.29 -13.01 5.36
CA PHE A 102 -3.75 -11.70 5.04
C PHE A 102 -3.34 -10.94 6.29
N PHE A 103 -2.23 -10.22 6.17
CA PHE A 103 -1.72 -9.31 7.18
C PHE A 103 -1.55 -7.94 6.53
N VAL A 104 -1.98 -6.89 7.22
CA VAL A 104 -1.90 -5.52 6.71
C VAL A 104 -1.07 -4.66 7.65
N GLY A 105 -0.19 -3.85 7.05
CA GLY A 105 0.65 -2.90 7.76
C GLY A 105 2.01 -2.71 7.10
N GLY A 106 2.83 -1.83 7.69
CA GLY A 106 4.18 -1.54 7.21
C GLY A 106 4.25 -0.44 6.15
N PRO A 107 5.47 -0.17 5.63
CA PRO A 107 5.75 1.02 4.83
C PRO A 107 5.10 1.04 3.44
N LEU A 108 4.76 -0.12 2.88
CA LEU A 108 4.26 -0.19 1.49
C LEU A 108 2.73 -0.27 1.40
N GLN A 109 2.07 -0.95 2.33
CA GLN A 109 0.62 -1.17 2.29
C GLN A 109 -0.17 -0.12 3.09
N LEU A 110 0.20 0.10 4.36
CA LEU A 110 -0.53 0.99 5.27
C LEU A 110 0.45 1.69 6.21
N ARG A 111 0.97 2.83 5.75
CA ARG A 111 1.99 3.61 6.47
C ARG A 111 1.46 4.07 7.83
N GLY A 112 2.34 4.13 8.83
CA GLY A 112 1.97 4.52 10.21
C GLY A 112 1.62 3.35 11.12
N PHE A 113 1.45 2.14 10.56
CA PHE A 113 1.26 0.90 11.30
C PHE A 113 2.44 -0.04 11.09
N LEU A 114 2.80 -0.81 12.12
CA LEU A 114 3.83 -1.84 11.99
C LEU A 114 3.42 -2.90 10.95
N PRO A 115 4.36 -3.66 10.37
CA PRO A 115 4.01 -4.86 9.59
C PRO A 115 3.09 -5.76 10.42
N ALA A 116 1.99 -6.25 9.82
CA ALA A 116 0.93 -6.95 10.56
C ALA A 116 0.37 -6.14 11.76
N GLY A 117 0.33 -4.81 11.62
CA GLY A 117 0.04 -3.88 12.70
C GLY A 117 -1.46 -3.72 13.00
N ILE A 118 -2.31 -3.97 12.02
CA ILE A 118 -3.77 -3.88 12.17
C ILE A 118 -4.41 -5.28 12.09
N GLY A 119 -5.59 -5.43 12.69
CA GLY A 119 -6.41 -6.63 12.53
C GLY A 119 -6.78 -7.37 13.81
N PRO A 120 -7.43 -8.54 13.67
CA PRO A 120 -7.65 -9.45 14.77
C PRO A 120 -6.31 -9.87 15.41
N ARG A 121 -6.26 -9.86 16.74
CA ARG A 121 -5.09 -10.27 17.51
C ARG A 121 -5.49 -11.28 18.59
N ALA A 122 -4.55 -12.15 18.94
CA ALA A 122 -4.72 -13.09 20.04
C ALA A 122 -4.83 -12.35 21.38
N GLU A 123 -5.75 -12.78 22.24
CA GLU A 123 -5.94 -12.17 23.57
C GLU A 123 -4.85 -12.56 24.55
N THR A 124 -4.23 -13.71 24.32
CA THR A 124 -3.11 -14.26 25.07
C THR A 124 -1.93 -14.42 24.11
N GLY A 125 -0.81 -13.78 24.43
CA GLY A 125 0.41 -13.80 23.61
C GLY A 125 1.60 -13.17 24.32
N GLY A 126 2.81 -13.59 23.93
CA GLY A 126 4.08 -13.12 24.52
C GLY A 126 4.71 -11.92 23.81
N SER A 127 4.00 -11.33 22.84
CA SER A 127 4.52 -10.20 22.07
C SER A 127 4.56 -8.91 22.86
N SER A 128 5.64 -8.15 22.70
CA SER A 128 5.81 -6.79 23.22
C SER A 128 4.93 -5.75 22.51
N THR A 129 4.11 -6.19 21.55
CA THR A 129 3.24 -5.34 20.75
C THR A 129 1.90 -5.11 21.46
N PRO A 130 1.33 -3.88 21.45
CA PRO A 130 0.02 -3.61 22.03
C PRO A 130 -1.04 -4.54 21.44
N GLY A 131 -1.65 -5.37 22.28
CA GLY A 131 -2.76 -6.25 21.89
C GLY A 131 -2.39 -7.67 21.45
N GLY A 132 -1.14 -8.11 21.61
CA GLY A 132 -0.74 -9.50 21.38
C GLY A 132 -0.38 -9.83 19.93
N ASP A 133 -0.29 -11.12 19.60
CA ASP A 133 0.12 -11.62 18.29
C ASP A 133 -0.95 -11.37 17.22
N ALA A 134 -0.52 -10.92 16.03
CA ALA A 134 -1.43 -10.70 14.90
C ALA A 134 -1.93 -12.04 14.35
N MET A 135 -3.25 -12.19 14.23
CA MET A 135 -3.90 -13.43 13.75
C MET A 135 -4.28 -13.37 12.27
N GLY A 136 -4.03 -12.24 11.62
CA GLY A 136 -4.42 -11.98 10.23
C GLY A 136 -5.94 -12.02 10.03
N GLY A 137 -6.36 -11.99 8.77
CA GLY A 137 -7.76 -12.12 8.40
C GLY A 137 -7.94 -12.77 7.04
N ASP A 138 -9.17 -13.18 6.77
CA ASP A 138 -9.55 -13.81 5.49
C ASP A 138 -9.89 -12.75 4.44
N PHE A 139 -10.23 -11.54 4.87
CA PHE A 139 -10.50 -10.41 4.02
C PHE A 139 -9.61 -9.22 4.39
N TYR A 140 -9.10 -8.53 3.38
CA TYR A 140 -8.46 -7.24 3.58
C TYR A 140 -8.73 -6.29 2.42
N TYR A 141 -8.61 -5.00 2.70
CA TYR A 141 -8.41 -4.00 1.67
C TYR A 141 -7.51 -2.88 2.18
N THR A 142 -6.82 -2.23 1.26
CA THR A 142 -6.00 -1.04 1.49
C THR A 142 -6.24 -0.07 0.35
N ALA A 143 -6.45 1.20 0.67
CA ALA A 143 -6.57 2.30 -0.27
C ALA A 143 -5.55 3.37 0.10
N THR A 144 -4.84 3.90 -0.89
CA THR A 144 -3.87 4.97 -0.73
C THR A 144 -4.15 6.05 -1.75
N ALA A 145 -4.15 7.30 -1.29
CA ALA A 145 -4.09 8.47 -2.14
C ALA A 145 -2.82 9.25 -1.76
N ALA A 146 -1.98 9.57 -2.73
CA ALA A 146 -0.75 10.31 -2.54
C ALA A 146 -0.56 11.37 -3.62
N GLY A 147 0.06 12.49 -3.26
CA GLY A 147 0.54 13.49 -4.19
C GLY A 147 2.06 13.56 -4.09
N SER A 148 2.77 13.66 -5.21
CA SER A 148 4.22 13.84 -5.21
C SER A 148 4.64 15.03 -6.05
N VAL A 149 5.66 15.75 -5.56
CA VAL A 149 6.25 16.93 -6.20
C VAL A 149 7.77 16.83 -6.18
N PRO A 150 8.46 17.39 -7.20
CA PRO A 150 9.91 17.56 -7.13
C PRO A 150 10.29 18.49 -5.97
N PHE A 151 11.47 18.27 -5.40
CA PHE A 151 11.97 19.10 -4.31
C PHE A 151 12.11 20.58 -4.77
N PRO A 152 11.46 21.56 -4.12
CA PRO A 152 11.52 22.95 -4.53
C PRO A 152 12.86 23.60 -4.15
N GLY A 153 13.38 24.45 -5.02
CA GLY A 153 14.47 25.38 -4.69
C GLY A 153 15.90 24.81 -4.67
N ILE A 154 16.11 23.49 -4.78
CA ILE A 154 17.47 22.90 -4.86
C ILE A 154 17.60 22.01 -6.12
N PRO A 155 18.22 22.53 -7.21
CA PRO A 155 18.37 21.79 -8.47
C PRO A 155 19.13 20.46 -8.34
N PHE A 156 20.10 20.38 -7.42
CA PHE A 156 20.87 19.15 -7.18
C PHE A 156 19.98 18.00 -6.69
N LEU A 157 19.10 18.27 -5.72
CA LEU A 157 18.13 17.30 -5.18
C LEU A 157 17.14 16.83 -6.25
N LYS A 158 16.68 17.75 -7.10
CA LYS A 158 15.81 17.43 -8.25
C LYS A 158 16.51 16.53 -9.26
N ASN A 159 17.77 16.82 -9.61
CA ASN A 159 18.54 16.02 -10.58
C ASN A 159 18.85 14.60 -10.07
N ASN A 160 18.94 14.42 -8.74
CA ASN A 160 19.10 13.10 -8.11
C ASN A 160 17.78 12.32 -7.96
N GLY A 161 16.67 12.78 -8.56
CA GLY A 161 15.40 12.07 -8.55
C GLY A 161 14.68 12.10 -7.19
N ILE A 162 15.03 13.04 -6.30
CA ILE A 162 14.41 13.17 -4.97
C ILE A 162 13.10 13.95 -5.07
N ARG A 163 12.04 13.39 -4.49
CA ARG A 163 10.70 13.98 -4.50
C ARG A 163 10.05 13.94 -3.13
N LEU A 164 9.25 14.95 -2.86
CA LEU A 164 8.41 15.05 -1.68
C LEU A 164 7.08 14.37 -2.00
N MET A 165 6.56 13.61 -1.05
CA MET A 165 5.23 13.00 -1.15
C MET A 165 4.38 13.37 0.06
N GLY A 166 3.10 13.61 -0.16
CA GLY A 166 2.06 13.61 0.86
C GLY A 166 1.11 12.45 0.59
N PHE A 167 0.63 11.75 1.62
CA PHE A 167 -0.25 10.61 1.44
C PHE A 167 -1.33 10.53 2.52
N ALA A 168 -2.44 9.89 2.15
CA ALA A 168 -3.50 9.41 3.01
C ALA A 168 -3.74 7.94 2.68
N ASN A 169 -3.71 7.08 3.69
CA ASN A 169 -4.02 5.66 3.55
C ASN A 169 -5.20 5.29 4.42
N ALA A 170 -6.00 4.34 3.93
CA ALA A 170 -7.05 3.68 4.67
C ALA A 170 -6.96 2.17 4.45
N GLY A 171 -7.30 1.37 5.44
CA GLY A 171 -7.32 -0.08 5.26
C GLY A 171 -7.92 -0.83 6.42
N THR A 172 -8.29 -2.07 6.18
CA THR A 172 -8.74 -2.99 7.21
C THR A 172 -8.35 -4.41 6.89
N VAL A 173 -8.35 -5.24 7.91
CA VAL A 173 -8.27 -6.69 7.80
C VAL A 173 -9.24 -7.31 8.80
N SER A 174 -9.98 -8.32 8.35
CA SER A 174 -11.05 -8.95 9.14
C SER A 174 -11.19 -10.43 8.79
N SER A 175 -11.65 -11.23 9.75
CA SER A 175 -11.95 -12.64 9.55
C SER A 175 -13.40 -12.84 9.13
N LEU A 176 -13.65 -13.80 8.24
CA LEU A 176 -14.97 -14.07 7.70
C LEU A 176 -15.67 -15.14 8.55
N ASN A 177 -16.48 -14.70 9.52
CA ASN A 177 -17.34 -15.63 10.24
C ASN A 177 -18.60 -15.91 9.40
N GLY A 178 -18.68 -17.11 8.80
CA GLY A 178 -19.86 -17.54 8.04
C GLY A 178 -20.01 -16.93 6.64
N GLY A 179 -18.92 -16.39 6.07
CA GLY A 179 -18.87 -15.95 4.67
C GLY A 179 -19.55 -14.62 4.35
N ASN A 180 -20.15 -13.94 5.32
CA ASN A 180 -20.73 -12.60 5.17
C ASN A 180 -19.77 -11.51 5.66
N ILE A 181 -19.64 -10.44 4.88
CA ILE A 181 -18.83 -9.25 5.22
C ILE A 181 -19.76 -8.03 5.31
N PRO A 182 -20.35 -7.74 6.49
CA PRO A 182 -21.22 -6.58 6.63
C PRO A 182 -20.42 -5.30 6.40
N LEU A 183 -20.84 -4.51 5.42
CA LEU A 183 -20.14 -3.28 5.00
C LEU A 183 -19.99 -2.29 6.17
N GLN A 184 -20.97 -2.21 7.08
CA GLN A 184 -20.85 -1.36 8.27
C GLN A 184 -19.70 -1.80 9.20
N SER A 185 -19.44 -3.10 9.34
CA SER A 185 -18.33 -3.60 10.17
C SER A 185 -16.98 -3.33 9.53
N ILE A 186 -16.90 -3.43 8.20
CA ILE A 186 -15.70 -3.06 7.42
C ILE A 186 -15.40 -1.57 7.63
N LEU A 187 -16.39 -0.70 7.44
CA LEU A 187 -16.26 0.76 7.63
C LEU A 187 -15.91 1.13 9.08
N LYS A 188 -16.47 0.43 10.07
CA LYS A 188 -16.14 0.65 11.49
C LYS A 188 -14.72 0.23 11.81
N SER A 189 -14.25 -0.88 11.24
CA SER A 189 -12.90 -1.42 11.42
C SER A 189 -11.84 -0.75 10.54
N THR A 190 -12.21 0.21 9.68
CA THR A 190 -11.24 0.90 8.82
C THR A 190 -10.29 1.76 9.64
N ARG A 191 -8.99 1.54 9.45
CA ARG A 191 -7.91 2.37 9.99
C ARG A 191 -7.51 3.40 8.95
N VAL A 192 -7.12 4.59 9.40
CA VAL A 192 -6.76 5.72 8.53
C VAL A 192 -5.50 6.39 9.05
N SER A 193 -4.58 6.69 8.15
CA SER A 193 -3.33 7.38 8.42
C SER A 193 -3.08 8.45 7.37
N VAL A 194 -2.50 9.58 7.77
CA VAL A 194 -2.01 10.59 6.84
C VAL A 194 -0.54 10.87 7.12
N GLY A 195 0.20 11.34 6.14
CA GLY A 195 1.61 11.61 6.36
C GLY A 195 2.28 12.27 5.18
N GLY A 196 3.57 12.50 5.37
CA GLY A 196 4.46 13.00 4.34
C GLY A 196 5.73 12.17 4.30
N GLY A 197 6.48 12.31 3.22
CA GLY A 197 7.72 11.59 3.07
C GLY A 197 8.56 12.09 1.92
N ILE A 198 9.70 11.45 1.78
CA ILE A 198 10.65 11.67 0.71
C ILE A 198 10.84 10.36 -0.02
N THR A 199 10.88 10.41 -1.33
CA THR A 199 11.30 9.29 -2.16
C THR A 199 12.49 9.64 -3.01
N MET A 200 13.37 8.66 -3.16
CA MET A 200 14.55 8.74 -4.01
C MET A 200 14.59 7.49 -4.89
N GLY A 201 14.64 7.70 -6.20
CA GLY A 201 14.95 6.62 -7.13
C GLY A 201 16.44 6.27 -7.04
N LEU A 202 16.74 5.02 -6.73
CA LEU A 202 18.08 4.45 -6.87
C LEU A 202 18.10 3.72 -8.23
N GLY A 203 19.22 3.70 -8.94
CA GLY A 203 19.29 2.99 -10.23
C GLY A 203 18.87 1.50 -10.16
N VAL A 204 18.92 0.89 -8.97
CA VAL A 204 18.56 -0.51 -8.68
C VAL A 204 17.26 -0.66 -7.87
N GLY A 205 16.57 0.44 -7.54
CA GLY A 205 15.41 0.38 -6.65
C GLY A 205 14.85 1.75 -6.23
N ARG A 206 14.06 1.78 -5.17
CA ARG A 206 13.43 3.01 -4.66
C ARG A 206 13.53 3.06 -3.16
N LEU A 207 14.12 4.13 -2.64
CA LEU A 207 14.12 4.45 -1.22
C LEU A 207 12.92 5.35 -0.90
N GLU A 208 12.25 5.04 0.20
CA GLU A 208 11.19 5.84 0.78
C GLU A 208 11.45 6.05 2.27
N ALA A 209 11.40 7.31 2.70
CA ALA A 209 11.39 7.68 4.11
C ALA A 209 10.09 8.42 4.37
N THR A 210 9.22 7.86 5.22
CA THR A 210 7.87 8.39 5.45
C THR A 210 7.61 8.60 6.93
N TYR A 211 6.93 9.69 7.24
CA TYR A 211 6.41 9.97 8.56
C TYR A 211 4.88 10.02 8.48
N ALA A 212 4.24 9.02 9.08
CA ALA A 212 2.80 8.85 9.10
C ALA A 212 2.22 9.06 10.49
N ILE A 213 1.07 9.72 10.54
CA ILE A 213 0.28 9.94 11.74
C ILE A 213 -1.04 9.16 11.56
N PRO A 214 -1.24 8.07 12.31
CA PRO A 214 -2.51 7.34 12.30
C PRO A 214 -3.59 8.20 12.96
N ILE A 215 -4.62 8.59 12.20
CA ILE A 215 -5.76 9.37 12.68
C ILE A 215 -6.80 8.45 13.33
N ARG A 216 -7.06 7.31 12.68
CA ARG A 216 -8.04 6.32 13.13
C ARG A 216 -7.36 4.97 13.33
N TYR A 217 -7.33 4.53 14.58
CA TYR A 217 -6.70 3.28 15.01
C TYR A 217 -7.47 2.67 16.18
N GLY A 218 -7.32 1.36 16.36
CA GLY A 218 -7.85 0.60 17.51
C GLY A 218 -6.86 0.55 18.68
N PRO A 219 -7.33 0.21 19.89
CA PRO A 219 -6.50 0.16 21.09
C PRO A 219 -5.44 -0.96 21.05
N ARG A 220 -5.74 -2.04 20.31
CA ARG A 220 -4.86 -3.19 20.08
C ARG A 220 -4.08 -3.08 18.74
N ASP A 221 -4.05 -1.91 18.11
CA ASP A 221 -3.29 -1.74 16.87
C ASP A 221 -1.83 -1.32 17.16
N ALA A 222 -0.91 -1.92 16.41
CA ALA A 222 0.52 -1.67 16.53
C ALA A 222 0.95 -0.54 15.58
N ARG A 223 1.42 0.57 16.14
CA ARG A 223 1.72 1.81 15.41
C ARG A 223 3.21 2.06 15.30
N LYS A 224 3.63 2.65 14.18
CA LYS A 224 5.00 3.14 13.97
C LYS A 224 4.98 4.30 12.99
N ASN A 225 5.22 5.51 13.50
CA ASN A 225 5.08 6.74 12.73
C ASN A 225 6.18 6.91 11.67
N ALA A 226 7.45 6.73 12.06
CA ALA A 226 8.59 6.84 11.16
C ALA A 226 8.89 5.47 10.53
N GLN A 227 8.87 5.41 9.20
CA GLN A 227 9.06 4.20 8.44
C GLN A 227 10.01 4.42 7.27
N PHE A 228 10.80 3.39 6.99
CA PHE A 228 11.74 3.35 5.87
C PHE A 228 11.35 2.17 4.99
N GLY A 229 11.21 2.42 3.71
CA GLY A 229 10.91 1.43 2.68
C GLY A 229 12.04 1.40 1.66
N LEU A 230 12.41 0.20 1.23
CA LEU A 230 13.35 0.00 0.15
C LEU A 230 12.72 -1.01 -0.81
N GLY A 231 12.29 -0.52 -1.98
CA GLY A 231 11.77 -1.35 -3.05
C GLY A 231 12.92 -1.72 -3.98
N PHE A 232 13.18 -3.02 -4.13
CA PHE A 232 14.07 -3.51 -5.18
C PHE A 232 13.24 -4.14 -6.27
N ASN A 233 13.69 -3.98 -7.51
CA ASN A 233 13.11 -4.71 -8.63
C ASN A 233 14.27 -5.33 -9.41
N MET A 234 14.52 -6.62 -9.16
CA MET A 234 15.46 -7.39 -9.97
C MET A 234 14.68 -7.82 -11.22
N GLY A 235 15.20 -7.41 -12.39
CA GLY A 235 14.53 -7.52 -13.69
C GLY A 235 13.99 -8.91 -14.01
#